data_AF-A0A3B1A4G8-F1
#
_entry.id   AF-A0A3B1A4G8-F1
#
_cell.length_a   1.000
_cell.length_b   1.000
_cell.length_c   1.000
_cell.angle_alpha   90.00
_cell.angle_beta   90.00
_cell.angle_gamma   90.00
#
_symmetry.space_group_name_H-M   'P 1'
#
loop_
_entity.id
_entity.type
_entity.pdbx_description
1 polymer ?
#
loop_
_entity_poly.entity_id
_entity_poly.type
_entity_poly.pdbx_seq_one_letter_code
_entity_poly.pdbx_strand_id
1 'polypeptide(L)'
;MKYQKRILYSLVILLTAFISACGGGGGSTPAPAAPVTPAPSNPELYIGYYTESPIADTNNPTPGVLYMYLPDTDTSFSGEFFFSYVGCLGSFDAGLLSGSKTGNAFSGTWSGDIDNNLSTGTFTSTASSSTSYTGTWTRDGGSEDFIFVGPCAYTIAGNGDFTIFKVANGTFSMGVNLDSPFSPVFSFNLSASASAVKLNVFDKVCLTNGGGVSSCAMWEYASFDTGSGLPTSVTYGVGSTISPQALVSGNTYLVTVFSYDGSGDVLDFANSEFLIP
;
A
#
# COMPACT_ATOMS: atom_id res chain seq x y z
N MET A 1 -23.38 61.04 -21.25
CA MET A 1 -24.86 61.07 -21.30
C MET A 1 -25.40 59.71 -20.85
N LYS A 2 -26.60 59.67 -20.24
CA LYS A 2 -27.25 58.45 -19.72
C LYS A 2 -28.29 57.91 -20.71
N TYR A 3 -28.45 56.58 -20.79
CA TYR A 3 -29.69 55.80 -21.07
C TYR A 3 -29.25 54.31 -20.97
N GLN A 4 -29.63 53.46 -20.02
CA GLN A 4 -30.89 53.15 -19.34
C GLN A 4 -31.95 52.50 -20.24
N LYS A 5 -32.11 51.16 -20.17
CA LYS A 5 -33.29 50.50 -19.54
C LYS A 5 -33.17 48.97 -19.49
N ARG A 6 -33.89 48.39 -18.51
CA ARG A 6 -34.08 46.95 -18.28
C ARG A 6 -35.25 46.43 -19.13
N ILE A 7 -35.24 45.13 -19.46
CA ILE A 7 -36.47 44.34 -19.65
C ILE A 7 -36.34 43.05 -18.82
N LEU A 8 -37.45 42.62 -18.24
CA LEU A 8 -37.64 41.50 -17.29
C LEU A 8 -38.88 40.70 -17.75
N TYR A 9 -39.19 39.55 -17.12
CA TYR A 9 -40.37 38.67 -17.37
C TYR A 9 -40.28 37.87 -18.69
N SER A 10 -40.92 36.72 -18.97
CA SER A 10 -41.87 35.77 -18.33
C SER A 10 -41.94 34.50 -19.23
N LEU A 11 -42.51 33.30 -18.92
CA LEU A 11 -42.99 32.64 -17.68
C LEU A 11 -43.55 31.22 -18.04
N VAL A 12 -42.96 30.12 -17.53
CA VAL A 12 -43.61 28.76 -17.40
C VAL A 12 -43.77 28.04 -18.79
N ILE A 13 -43.79 26.71 -18.99
CA ILE A 13 -44.71 25.65 -18.48
C ILE A 13 -44.06 24.25 -18.45
N LEU A 14 -44.39 23.54 -17.37
CA LEU A 14 -44.30 22.10 -17.07
C LEU A 14 -44.87 21.17 -18.17
N LEU A 15 -44.19 20.08 -18.54
CA LEU A 15 -44.87 18.93 -19.17
C LEU A 15 -44.26 17.57 -18.78
N THR A 16 -44.96 16.87 -17.89
CA THR A 16 -44.77 15.45 -17.58
C THR A 16 -45.52 14.58 -18.60
N ALA A 17 -44.87 13.55 -19.15
CA ALA A 17 -45.54 12.45 -19.83
C ALA A 17 -44.87 11.12 -19.47
N PHE A 18 -45.68 10.16 -19.03
CA PHE A 18 -45.26 8.79 -18.71
C PHE A 18 -44.85 8.03 -19.98
N ILE A 19 -43.78 7.24 -19.90
CA ILE A 19 -43.64 6.02 -20.71
C ILE A 19 -43.26 4.87 -19.78
N SER A 20 -44.24 4.03 -19.47
CA SER A 20 -44.02 2.75 -18.79
C SER A 20 -43.62 1.68 -19.81
N ALA A 21 -42.46 1.06 -19.63
CA ALA A 21 -42.11 -0.19 -20.32
C ALA A 21 -41.40 -1.15 -19.35
N CYS A 22 -41.99 -2.32 -19.18
CA CYS A 22 -41.45 -3.42 -18.37
C CYS A 22 -40.27 -4.08 -19.11
N GLY A 23 -39.21 -4.47 -18.40
CA GLY A 23 -38.00 -5.01 -19.02
C GLY A 23 -37.15 -5.88 -18.08
N GLY A 24 -37.63 -7.09 -17.78
CA GLY A 24 -36.79 -8.25 -17.45
C GLY A 24 -35.79 -8.10 -16.31
N GLY A 25 -36.26 -8.30 -15.06
CA GLY A 25 -35.38 -8.53 -13.91
C GLY A 25 -34.64 -9.87 -14.02
N GLY A 26 -33.50 -9.88 -14.71
CA GLY A 26 -32.52 -10.95 -14.64
C GLY A 26 -31.80 -10.89 -13.29
N GLY A 27 -32.39 -11.49 -12.26
CA GLY A 27 -31.77 -11.62 -10.95
C GLY A 27 -30.57 -12.56 -11.02
N SER A 28 -29.39 -12.01 -11.32
CA SER A 28 -28.12 -12.67 -11.05
C SER A 28 -28.03 -12.89 -9.55
N THR A 29 -28.31 -14.13 -9.10
CA THR A 29 -27.85 -14.59 -7.80
C THR A 29 -26.36 -14.27 -7.70
N PRO A 30 -25.91 -13.57 -6.64
CA PRO A 30 -24.49 -13.40 -6.40
C PRO A 30 -23.81 -14.77 -6.50
N ALA A 31 -22.68 -14.84 -7.22
CA ALA A 31 -21.86 -16.04 -7.20
C ALA A 31 -21.61 -16.38 -5.71
N PRO A 32 -21.70 -17.66 -5.30
CA PRO A 32 -21.34 -18.03 -3.94
C PRO A 32 -19.96 -17.46 -3.64
N ALA A 33 -19.85 -16.70 -2.55
CA ALA A 33 -18.56 -16.19 -2.12
C ALA A 33 -17.57 -17.36 -2.10
N ALA A 34 -16.41 -17.18 -2.73
CA ALA A 34 -15.40 -18.24 -2.78
C ALA A 34 -15.19 -18.75 -1.35
N PRO A 35 -15.20 -20.07 -1.11
CA PRO A 35 -15.10 -20.60 0.23
C PRO A 35 -13.82 -20.09 0.86
N VAL A 36 -13.97 -19.23 1.88
CA VAL A 36 -12.84 -18.71 2.65
C VAL A 36 -12.11 -19.90 3.24
N THR A 37 -10.90 -20.16 2.71
CA THR A 37 -10.02 -21.20 3.23
C THR A 37 -9.82 -20.92 4.71
N PRO A 38 -9.96 -21.92 5.61
CA PRO A 38 -9.75 -21.69 7.03
C PRO A 38 -8.39 -21.02 7.24
N ALA A 39 -8.37 -19.90 7.96
CA ALA A 39 -7.13 -19.23 8.30
C ALA A 39 -6.16 -20.26 8.92
N PRO A 40 -4.87 -20.25 8.56
CA PRO A 40 -3.92 -21.21 9.10
C PRO A 40 -3.94 -21.23 10.63
N SER A 41 -3.68 -22.39 11.24
CA SER A 41 -3.39 -22.42 12.67
C SER A 41 -2.06 -21.70 12.92
N ASN A 42 -2.11 -20.53 13.55
CA ASN A 42 -1.00 -19.61 13.79
C ASN A 42 -0.31 -19.12 12.49
N PRO A 43 -0.94 -18.20 11.74
CA PRO A 43 -0.23 -17.50 10.67
C PRO A 43 0.66 -16.41 11.27
N GLU A 44 1.91 -16.33 10.83
CA GLU A 44 2.82 -15.28 11.25
C GLU A 44 2.74 -14.08 10.28
N LEU A 45 2.70 -12.86 10.82
CA LEU A 45 2.73 -11.65 10.01
C LEU A 45 4.15 -11.37 9.52
N TYR A 46 4.31 -11.32 8.20
CA TYR A 46 5.49 -10.83 7.53
C TYR A 46 5.18 -9.49 6.87
N ILE A 47 6.12 -8.55 6.96
CA ILE A 47 6.04 -7.25 6.31
C ILE A 47 7.39 -6.87 5.70
N GLY A 48 7.35 -6.14 4.61
CA GLY A 48 8.52 -5.84 3.80
C GLY A 48 8.24 -4.83 2.72
N TYR A 49 9.02 -4.92 1.66
CA TYR A 49 8.95 -4.08 0.49
C TYR A 49 8.98 -4.92 -0.79
N TYR A 50 8.41 -4.37 -1.85
CA TYR A 50 8.73 -4.78 -3.21
C TYR A 50 9.41 -3.62 -3.94
N THR A 51 10.30 -3.94 -4.87
CA THR A 51 10.89 -2.99 -5.83
C THR A 51 10.33 -3.28 -7.21
N GLU A 52 10.27 -2.24 -8.03
CA GLU A 52 10.01 -2.34 -9.47
C GLU A 52 11.33 -2.51 -10.20
N SER A 53 11.39 -3.36 -11.23
CA SER A 53 12.63 -3.57 -11.96
C SER A 53 13.06 -2.28 -12.69
N PRO A 54 14.25 -1.73 -12.44
CA PRO A 54 14.70 -0.46 -13.05
C PRO A 54 14.98 -0.55 -14.57
N ILE A 55 14.81 -1.75 -15.15
CA ILE A 55 14.83 -1.98 -16.60
C ILE A 55 13.40 -1.88 -17.19
N ALA A 56 12.38 -2.17 -16.39
CA ALA A 56 10.97 -2.23 -16.80
C ALA A 56 10.17 -0.98 -16.41
N ASP A 57 10.51 -0.30 -15.30
CA ASP A 57 10.24 1.12 -15.09
C ASP A 57 11.57 1.89 -15.14
N THR A 58 11.67 2.85 -16.06
CA THR A 58 12.83 3.73 -16.22
C THR A 58 12.54 5.17 -15.80
N ASN A 59 11.30 5.45 -15.37
CA ASN A 59 10.82 6.80 -15.07
C ASN A 59 10.90 7.11 -13.57
N ASN A 60 10.34 6.28 -12.67
CA ASN A 60 10.36 6.53 -11.21
C ASN A 60 10.13 5.23 -10.37
N PRO A 61 11.02 4.22 -10.42
CA PRO A 61 10.84 2.98 -9.66
C PRO A 61 10.72 3.28 -8.16
N THR A 62 9.53 3.06 -7.60
CA THR A 62 9.20 3.48 -6.22
C THR A 62 8.86 2.25 -5.40
N PRO A 63 9.67 1.88 -4.39
CA PRO A 63 9.39 0.71 -3.57
C PRO A 63 8.09 0.88 -2.78
N GLY A 64 7.19 -0.10 -2.89
CA GLY A 64 5.95 -0.17 -2.12
C GLY A 64 6.05 -1.15 -0.96
N VAL A 65 5.01 -1.19 -0.12
CA VAL A 65 4.96 -2.12 1.03
C VAL A 65 4.34 -3.45 0.59
N LEU A 66 4.84 -4.55 1.14
CA LEU A 66 4.23 -5.87 1.01
C LEU A 66 3.96 -6.43 2.42
N TYR A 67 2.75 -6.95 2.66
CA TYR A 67 2.44 -7.71 3.86
C TYR A 67 1.80 -9.07 3.51
N MET A 68 2.10 -10.09 4.33
CA MET A 68 1.65 -11.47 4.09
C MET A 68 1.44 -12.22 5.40
N TYR A 69 0.42 -13.08 5.45
CA TYR A 69 0.19 -14.02 6.55
C TYR A 69 0.75 -15.40 6.21
N LEU A 70 2.03 -15.63 6.51
CA LEU A 70 2.65 -16.90 6.17
C LEU A 70 2.36 -17.97 7.24
N PRO A 71 1.89 -19.15 6.84
CA PRO A 71 1.73 -20.28 7.77
C PRO A 71 3.08 -20.86 8.17
N ASP A 72 3.15 -21.49 9.34
CA ASP A 72 4.30 -22.29 9.73
C ASP A 72 4.48 -23.53 8.81
N THR A 73 3.37 -24.15 8.41
CA THR A 73 3.32 -25.39 7.62
C THR A 73 3.00 -25.17 6.14
N ASP A 74 3.14 -26.23 5.34
CA ASP A 74 2.75 -26.26 3.92
C ASP A 74 1.23 -26.13 3.78
N THR A 75 0.74 -24.92 3.48
CA THR A 75 -0.68 -24.64 3.26
C THR A 75 -0.85 -23.32 2.49
N SER A 76 -2.11 -22.98 2.18
CA SER A 76 -2.49 -21.73 1.51
C SER A 76 -2.33 -20.50 2.41
N PHE A 77 -2.06 -19.34 1.80
CA PHE A 77 -2.01 -18.04 2.48
C PHE A 77 -2.62 -16.91 1.63
N SER A 78 -2.77 -15.75 2.26
CA SER A 78 -3.08 -14.48 1.60
C SER A 78 -2.19 -13.33 2.11
N GLY A 79 -2.23 -12.21 1.40
CA GLY A 79 -1.57 -10.94 1.73
C GLY A 79 -2.04 -9.83 0.77
N GLU A 80 -1.44 -8.65 0.80
CA GLU A 80 -1.64 -7.65 -0.27
C GLU A 80 -0.37 -6.81 -0.52
N PHE A 81 -0.15 -6.45 -1.80
CA PHE A 81 0.78 -5.44 -2.25
C PHE A 81 0.13 -4.07 -2.03
N PHE A 82 0.85 -3.16 -1.37
CA PHE A 82 0.44 -1.78 -1.18
C PHE A 82 1.15 -0.89 -2.19
N PHE A 83 0.45 -0.58 -3.27
CA PHE A 83 0.91 0.35 -4.28
C PHE A 83 0.65 1.78 -3.80
N SER A 84 1.72 2.55 -3.64
CA SER A 84 1.66 3.95 -3.24
C SER A 84 2.81 4.70 -3.92
N TYR A 85 2.45 5.43 -4.97
CA TYR A 85 3.37 6.15 -5.84
C TYR A 85 3.56 7.58 -5.36
N VAL A 86 4.81 8.02 -5.35
CA VAL A 86 5.19 9.31 -4.78
C VAL A 86 4.62 10.46 -5.59
N GLY A 87 4.04 11.45 -4.89
CA GLY A 87 3.37 12.58 -5.53
C GLY A 87 1.93 12.30 -5.94
N CYS A 88 1.49 11.04 -5.97
CA CYS A 88 0.10 10.66 -6.13
C CYS A 88 -0.60 10.75 -4.76
N LEU A 89 -1.26 11.87 -4.48
CA LEU A 89 -2.01 12.06 -3.23
C LEU A 89 -3.48 11.61 -3.40
N GLY A 90 -3.94 10.66 -2.58
CA GLY A 90 -5.36 10.50 -2.27
C GLY A 90 -6.03 9.14 -2.54
N SER A 91 -5.33 8.18 -3.14
CA SER A 91 -5.81 6.80 -3.33
C SER A 91 -4.70 5.78 -3.02
N PHE A 92 -5.12 4.56 -2.67
CA PHE A 92 -4.24 3.39 -2.60
C PHE A 92 -4.73 2.37 -3.58
N ASP A 93 -3.80 1.74 -4.27
CA ASP A 93 -4.08 0.58 -5.07
C ASP A 93 -3.52 -0.65 -4.36
N ALA A 94 -4.26 -1.75 -4.46
CA ALA A 94 -4.10 -2.90 -3.59
C ALA A 94 -4.15 -4.19 -4.41
N GLY A 95 -3.02 -4.89 -4.51
CA GLY A 95 -2.95 -6.20 -5.14
C GLY A 95 -3.14 -7.30 -4.10
N LEU A 96 -4.28 -7.98 -4.08
CA LEU A 96 -4.50 -9.14 -3.21
C LEU A 96 -3.61 -10.31 -3.63
N LEU A 97 -2.72 -10.77 -2.77
CA LEU A 97 -1.93 -11.98 -2.96
C LEU A 97 -2.71 -13.20 -2.47
N SER A 98 -2.64 -14.29 -3.24
CA SER A 98 -3.08 -15.62 -2.83
C SER A 98 -2.07 -16.65 -3.31
N GLY A 99 -1.79 -17.68 -2.50
CA GLY A 99 -0.77 -18.66 -2.86
C GLY A 99 -0.64 -19.82 -1.87
N SER A 100 0.43 -20.60 -2.02
CA SER A 100 0.76 -21.72 -1.15
C SER A 100 2.23 -21.73 -0.74
N LYS A 101 2.50 -22.00 0.54
CA LYS A 101 3.84 -22.27 1.07
C LYS A 101 4.18 -23.74 0.88
N THR A 102 5.43 -24.06 0.56
CA THR A 102 5.95 -25.43 0.49
C THR A 102 7.40 -25.42 0.98
N GLY A 103 7.64 -25.97 2.17
CA GLY A 103 8.92 -25.91 2.87
C GLY A 103 9.41 -24.48 3.05
N ASN A 104 10.60 -24.20 2.50
CA ASN A 104 11.28 -22.91 2.59
C ASN A 104 10.96 -21.97 1.41
N ALA A 105 9.91 -22.23 0.65
CA ALA A 105 9.49 -21.42 -0.49
C ALA A 105 7.99 -21.14 -0.44
N PHE A 106 7.56 -20.07 -1.11
CA PHE A 106 6.14 -19.87 -1.41
C PHE A 106 5.96 -19.28 -2.81
N SER A 107 4.80 -19.51 -3.39
CA SER A 107 4.42 -18.94 -4.69
C SER A 107 2.92 -18.73 -4.78
N GLY A 108 2.50 -17.92 -5.74
CA GLY A 108 1.10 -17.60 -5.94
C GLY A 108 0.83 -16.58 -7.03
N THR A 109 -0.38 -16.05 -7.01
CA THR A 109 -0.89 -15.02 -7.91
C THR A 109 -1.35 -13.81 -7.14
N TRP A 110 -1.13 -12.62 -7.71
CA TRP A 110 -1.70 -11.38 -7.20
C TRP A 110 -2.73 -10.81 -8.19
N SER A 111 -3.71 -10.08 -7.67
CA SER A 111 -4.76 -9.43 -8.45
C SER A 111 -5.24 -8.19 -7.71
N GLY A 112 -5.31 -7.04 -8.39
CA GLY A 112 -5.80 -5.79 -7.82
C GLY A 112 -6.29 -4.85 -8.89
N ASP A 113 -7.26 -4.01 -8.56
CA ASP A 113 -7.55 -2.83 -9.36
C ASP A 113 -6.48 -1.78 -9.03
N ILE A 114 -5.82 -1.26 -10.07
CA ILE A 114 -4.87 -0.15 -9.97
C ILE A 114 -5.42 0.98 -10.84
N ASP A 115 -5.89 2.05 -10.20
CA ASP A 115 -6.63 3.15 -10.83
C ASP A 115 -7.79 2.72 -11.74
N ASN A 116 -8.55 1.72 -11.29
CA ASN A 116 -9.67 1.06 -12.00
C ASN A 116 -9.24 0.15 -13.19
N ASN A 117 -7.95 -0.08 -13.39
CA ASN A 117 -7.44 -1.11 -14.30
C ASN A 117 -7.09 -2.37 -13.50
N LEU A 118 -7.83 -3.46 -13.75
CA LEU A 118 -7.52 -4.77 -13.17
C LEU A 118 -6.13 -5.23 -13.66
N SER A 119 -5.17 -5.27 -12.73
CA SER A 119 -3.84 -5.86 -12.94
C SER A 119 -3.74 -7.19 -12.20
N THR A 120 -3.10 -8.16 -12.85
CA THR A 120 -2.83 -9.49 -12.28
C THR A 120 -1.36 -9.86 -12.47
N GLY A 121 -0.92 -10.91 -11.79
CA GLY A 121 0.39 -11.50 -12.06
C GLY A 121 0.76 -12.61 -11.10
N THR A 122 2.04 -12.95 -11.07
CA THR A 122 2.58 -14.07 -10.28
C THR A 122 3.70 -13.64 -9.37
N PHE A 123 3.99 -14.43 -8.34
CA PHE A 123 5.15 -14.23 -7.48
C PHE A 123 5.71 -15.57 -6.99
N THR A 124 7.02 -15.59 -6.74
CA THR A 124 7.73 -16.75 -6.15
C THR A 124 8.78 -16.26 -5.15
N SER A 125 9.04 -17.04 -4.10
CA SER A 125 10.04 -16.71 -3.07
C SER A 125 10.84 -17.92 -2.62
N THR A 126 11.96 -17.63 -1.97
CA THR A 126 12.70 -18.57 -1.11
C THR A 126 13.06 -17.89 0.21
N ALA A 127 13.18 -18.67 1.28
CA ALA A 127 13.63 -18.19 2.57
C ALA A 127 15.10 -17.74 2.47
N SER A 128 15.36 -16.46 2.75
CA SER A 128 16.70 -15.90 2.85
C SER A 128 17.29 -16.05 4.25
N SER A 129 16.44 -16.22 5.26
CA SER A 129 16.83 -16.59 6.63
C SER A 129 15.68 -17.31 7.34
N SER A 130 15.83 -17.61 8.63
CA SER A 130 14.74 -18.10 9.48
C SER A 130 13.64 -17.07 9.76
N THR A 131 13.85 -15.80 9.43
CA THR A 131 12.91 -14.68 9.69
C THR A 131 12.65 -13.82 8.45
N SER A 132 13.10 -14.22 7.26
CA SER A 132 12.94 -13.45 6.03
C SER A 132 12.84 -14.31 4.76
N TYR A 133 12.12 -13.79 3.78
CA TYR A 133 12.01 -14.34 2.44
C TYR A 133 12.38 -13.28 1.41
N THR A 134 13.01 -13.71 0.32
CA THR A 134 13.30 -12.92 -0.88
C THR A 134 12.63 -13.57 -2.08
N GLY A 135 12.13 -12.78 -3.02
CA GLY A 135 11.43 -13.32 -4.18
C GLY A 135 11.29 -12.33 -5.32
N THR A 136 10.68 -12.81 -6.40
CA THR A 136 10.39 -12.06 -7.62
C THR A 136 8.88 -12.00 -7.84
N TRP A 137 8.39 -10.90 -8.39
CA TRP A 137 7.02 -10.76 -8.86
C TRP A 137 6.98 -10.37 -10.34
N THR A 138 5.89 -10.72 -11.02
CA THR A 138 5.60 -10.35 -12.41
C THR A 138 4.21 -9.75 -12.52
N ARG A 139 3.99 -8.90 -13.52
CA ARG A 139 2.67 -8.42 -13.94
C ARG A 139 2.30 -9.05 -15.29
N ASP A 140 1.09 -9.57 -15.40
CA ASP A 140 0.56 -10.10 -16.65
C ASP A 140 0.37 -8.94 -17.66
N GLY A 141 0.81 -9.16 -18.90
CA GLY A 141 0.86 -8.09 -19.91
C GLY A 141 2.13 -7.23 -19.88
N GLY A 142 3.00 -7.38 -18.87
CA GLY A 142 4.26 -6.64 -18.76
C GLY A 142 4.09 -5.25 -18.11
N SER A 143 4.96 -4.31 -18.50
CA SER A 143 4.93 -2.94 -17.96
C SER A 143 3.69 -2.17 -18.45
N GLU A 144 3.14 -1.30 -17.61
CA GLU A 144 2.10 -0.33 -17.99
C GLU A 144 2.60 1.09 -17.71
N ASP A 145 2.84 1.85 -18.79
CA ASP A 145 3.30 3.23 -18.71
C ASP A 145 2.15 4.23 -18.58
N PHE A 146 2.41 5.32 -17.87
CA PHE A 146 1.57 6.53 -17.81
C PHE A 146 0.13 6.32 -17.30
N ILE A 147 -0.01 5.71 -16.13
CA ILE A 147 -1.26 5.76 -15.36
C ILE A 147 -1.41 7.16 -14.77
N PHE A 148 -2.50 7.86 -15.12
CA PHE A 148 -2.72 9.27 -14.74
C PHE A 148 -3.76 9.44 -13.62
N VAL A 149 -3.30 9.92 -12.46
CA VAL A 149 -4.14 10.18 -11.28
C VAL A 149 -4.12 11.66 -10.96
N GLY A 150 -5.08 12.40 -11.53
CA GLY A 150 -5.10 13.86 -11.40
C GLY A 150 -3.83 14.49 -11.98
N PRO A 151 -2.96 15.14 -11.17
CA PRO A 151 -1.68 15.66 -11.63
C PRO A 151 -0.54 14.61 -11.68
N CYS A 152 -0.76 13.41 -11.14
CA CYS A 152 0.25 12.37 -11.04
C CYS A 152 0.31 11.52 -12.32
N ALA A 153 1.50 11.04 -12.68
CA ALA A 153 1.72 10.07 -13.74
C ALA A 153 2.82 9.10 -13.30
N TYR A 154 2.56 7.79 -13.36
CA TYR A 154 3.52 6.75 -12.99
C TYR A 154 3.47 5.57 -13.97
N THR A 155 4.49 4.71 -13.89
CA THR A 155 4.60 3.44 -14.62
C THR A 155 4.51 2.31 -13.59
N ILE A 156 3.86 1.20 -13.93
CA ILE A 156 3.94 -0.06 -13.15
C ILE A 156 4.86 -1.00 -13.89
N ALA A 157 5.98 -1.40 -13.27
CA ALA A 157 6.91 -2.32 -13.91
C ALA A 157 6.27 -3.69 -14.20
N GLY A 158 6.69 -4.31 -15.30
CA GLY A 158 6.26 -5.67 -15.68
C GLY A 158 6.77 -6.78 -14.75
N ASN A 159 7.75 -6.47 -13.91
CA ASN A 159 8.34 -7.37 -12.93
C ASN A 159 9.17 -6.59 -11.90
N GLY A 160 9.55 -7.26 -10.83
CA GLY A 160 10.49 -6.74 -9.85
C GLY A 160 10.80 -7.77 -8.77
N ASP A 161 11.46 -7.31 -7.71
CA ASP A 161 11.87 -8.13 -6.57
C ASP A 161 11.07 -7.75 -5.32
N PHE A 162 11.10 -8.60 -4.30
CA PHE A 162 10.58 -8.27 -2.98
C PHE A 162 11.38 -8.94 -1.87
N THR A 163 11.39 -8.31 -0.71
CA THR A 163 11.94 -8.88 0.53
C THR A 163 10.96 -8.62 1.67
N ILE A 164 10.62 -9.67 2.41
CA ILE A 164 9.74 -9.60 3.59
C ILE A 164 10.42 -10.19 4.82
N PHE A 165 10.10 -9.61 5.97
CA PHE A 165 10.63 -9.97 7.27
C PHE A 165 9.49 -10.25 8.23
N LYS A 166 9.68 -11.23 9.11
CA LYS A 166 8.78 -11.47 10.24
C LYS A 166 8.73 -10.21 11.11
N VAL A 167 7.55 -9.78 11.55
CA VAL A 167 7.40 -8.56 12.36
C VAL A 167 8.33 -8.57 13.59
N ALA A 168 8.83 -7.37 13.93
CA ALA A 168 9.91 -7.11 14.89
C ALA A 168 11.30 -7.64 14.48
N ASN A 169 11.49 -8.00 13.21
CA ASN A 169 12.81 -8.26 12.62
C ASN A 169 13.02 -7.31 11.44
N GLY A 170 14.19 -6.66 11.38
CA GLY A 170 14.56 -5.74 10.31
C GLY A 170 16.08 -5.69 10.12
N THR A 171 16.51 -4.98 9.08
CA THR A 171 17.94 -4.82 8.74
C THR A 171 18.66 -3.80 9.62
N PHE A 172 17.91 -2.87 10.25
CA PHE A 172 18.45 -1.86 11.16
C PHE A 172 17.50 -1.55 12.32
N SER A 173 17.97 -0.79 13.32
CA SER A 173 17.19 -0.38 14.49
C SER A 173 16.50 0.97 14.31
N MET A 174 15.17 0.99 14.50
CA MET A 174 14.35 2.20 14.60
C MET A 174 13.98 2.44 16.08
N GLY A 175 14.03 3.69 16.51
CA GLY A 175 13.51 4.13 17.80
C GLY A 175 12.10 4.71 17.66
N VAL A 176 11.22 4.44 18.63
CA VAL A 176 9.91 5.07 18.76
C VAL A 176 9.85 5.78 20.11
N ASN A 177 9.71 7.10 20.11
CA ASN A 177 9.49 7.90 21.30
C ASN A 177 7.99 8.24 21.44
N LEU A 178 7.43 8.05 22.63
CA LEU A 178 6.01 8.21 22.98
C LEU A 178 5.76 9.36 23.99
N ASP A 179 6.72 10.29 24.17
CA ASP A 179 6.62 11.46 25.06
C ASP A 179 5.37 12.32 24.79
N SER A 180 4.85 12.31 23.55
CA SER A 180 3.48 12.69 23.23
C SER A 180 2.69 11.43 22.82
N PRO A 181 1.69 10.98 23.60
CA PRO A 181 1.02 9.69 23.36
C PRO A 181 0.24 9.64 22.04
N PHE A 182 -0.10 10.78 21.45
CA PHE A 182 -0.80 10.85 20.16
C PHE A 182 0.07 11.46 19.05
N SER A 183 1.37 11.59 19.27
CA SER A 183 2.33 12.08 18.29
C SER A 183 3.69 11.38 18.44
N PRO A 184 3.76 10.04 18.24
CA PRO A 184 5.03 9.32 18.30
C PRO A 184 6.08 9.93 17.39
N VAL A 185 7.33 9.97 17.87
CA VAL A 185 8.49 10.38 17.07
C VAL A 185 9.28 9.15 16.70
N PHE A 186 9.31 8.84 15.41
CA PHE A 186 10.10 7.77 14.83
C PHE A 186 11.50 8.31 14.54
N SER A 187 12.54 7.61 14.98
CA SER A 187 13.95 7.99 14.78
C SER A 187 14.73 6.85 14.15
N PHE A 188 15.54 7.14 13.15
CA PHE A 188 16.21 6.15 12.33
C PHE A 188 17.53 6.70 11.75
N ASN A 189 18.48 5.81 11.51
CA ASN A 189 19.72 6.12 10.81
C ASN A 189 19.61 5.56 9.39
N LEU A 190 19.76 6.42 8.38
CA LEU A 190 19.71 6.02 6.98
C LEU A 190 21.12 5.84 6.42
N SER A 191 21.23 4.94 5.44
CA SER A 191 22.40 4.78 4.59
C SER A 191 22.73 6.10 3.86
N ALA A 192 24.01 6.44 3.77
CA ALA A 192 24.48 7.71 3.21
C ALA A 192 24.20 7.88 1.70
N SER A 193 23.80 6.81 1.00
CA SER A 193 23.37 6.80 -0.39
C SER A 193 21.85 6.92 -0.57
N ALA A 194 21.07 7.00 0.51
CA ALA A 194 19.62 7.17 0.43
C ALA A 194 19.25 8.54 -0.15
N SER A 195 18.45 8.54 -1.21
CA SER A 195 17.85 9.76 -1.78
C SER A 195 16.37 9.90 -1.45
N ALA A 196 15.74 8.85 -0.91
CA ALA A 196 14.38 8.89 -0.41
C ALA A 196 14.20 8.06 0.86
N VAL A 197 13.19 8.39 1.64
CA VAL A 197 12.72 7.61 2.79
C VAL A 197 11.20 7.55 2.80
N LYS A 198 10.65 6.37 3.09
CA LYS A 198 9.21 6.13 3.23
C LYS A 198 8.94 5.44 4.56
N LEU A 199 7.90 5.87 5.26
CA LEU A 199 7.48 5.35 6.55
C LEU A 199 5.97 5.15 6.54
N ASN A 200 5.51 3.99 7.00
CA ASN A 200 4.09 3.63 7.05
C ASN A 200 3.73 3.20 8.48
N VAL A 201 2.56 3.58 8.96
CA VAL A 201 2.00 3.12 10.24
C VAL A 201 0.67 2.44 9.97
N PHE A 202 0.50 1.24 10.54
CA PHE A 202 -0.69 0.40 10.40
C PHE A 202 -1.26 0.04 11.76
N ASP A 203 -2.59 -0.07 11.87
CA ASP A 203 -3.23 -0.68 13.03
C ASP A 203 -2.97 -2.20 13.03
N LYS A 204 -2.24 -2.68 14.03
CA LYS A 204 -1.86 -4.10 14.10
C LYS A 204 -3.08 -4.99 14.32
N VAL A 205 -4.06 -4.56 15.11
CA VAL A 205 -5.27 -5.35 15.39
C VAL A 205 -6.08 -5.53 14.13
N CYS A 206 -6.28 -4.46 13.36
CA CYS A 206 -6.89 -4.47 12.04
C CYS A 206 -6.20 -5.49 11.12
N LEU A 207 -4.87 -5.41 10.97
CA LEU A 207 -4.12 -6.36 10.16
C LEU A 207 -4.33 -7.80 10.65
N THR A 208 -4.18 -8.06 11.96
CA THR A 208 -4.27 -9.44 12.52
C THR A 208 -5.64 -10.07 12.42
N ASN A 209 -6.69 -9.26 12.27
CA ASN A 209 -8.06 -9.72 12.02
C ASN A 209 -8.35 -9.96 10.52
N GLY A 210 -7.32 -9.95 9.67
CA GLY A 210 -7.46 -10.14 8.22
C GLY A 210 -7.83 -8.85 7.46
N GLY A 211 -7.67 -7.68 8.08
CA GLY A 211 -7.78 -6.40 7.38
C GLY A 211 -6.65 -6.22 6.36
N GLY A 212 -6.96 -5.49 5.28
CA GLY A 212 -5.99 -5.12 4.25
C GLY A 212 -5.12 -3.94 4.66
N VAL A 213 -3.89 -3.83 4.16
CA VAL A 213 -3.02 -2.66 4.44
C VAL A 213 -3.68 -1.36 4.00
N SER A 214 -4.41 -1.36 2.88
CA SER A 214 -5.24 -0.23 2.43
C SER A 214 -6.30 0.23 3.44
N SER A 215 -6.87 -0.67 4.23
CA SER A 215 -7.89 -0.34 5.27
C SER A 215 -7.31 -0.20 6.68
N CYS A 216 -6.12 -0.75 6.93
CA CYS A 216 -5.42 -0.66 8.21
C CYS A 216 -4.34 0.45 8.24
N ALA A 217 -4.09 1.15 7.14
CA ALA A 217 -3.16 2.28 7.07
C ALA A 217 -3.65 3.46 7.93
N MET A 218 -2.84 3.79 8.93
CA MET A 218 -3.09 4.90 9.85
C MET A 218 -2.41 6.19 9.37
N TRP A 219 -1.23 6.09 8.76
CA TRP A 219 -0.45 7.22 8.26
C TRP A 219 0.68 6.72 7.34
N GLU A 220 1.06 7.54 6.36
CA GLU A 220 2.27 7.37 5.56
C GLU A 220 2.97 8.72 5.43
N TYR A 221 4.29 8.64 5.43
CA TYR A 221 5.23 9.72 5.20
C TYR A 221 6.19 9.32 4.09
N ALA A 222 6.47 10.22 3.16
CA ALA A 222 7.53 10.06 2.17
C ALA A 222 8.32 11.37 2.05
N SER A 223 9.64 11.26 1.86
CA SER A 223 10.53 12.41 1.69
C SER A 223 11.68 12.10 0.75
N PHE A 224 12.15 13.14 0.06
CA PHE A 224 13.15 13.10 -0.99
C PHE A 224 14.27 14.08 -0.65
N ASP A 225 15.51 13.69 -0.90
CA ASP A 225 16.63 14.61 -0.76
C ASP A 225 16.56 15.68 -1.86
N THR A 226 16.29 16.91 -1.43
CA THR A 226 16.25 18.11 -2.27
C THR A 226 17.55 18.92 -2.17
N GLY A 227 18.62 18.31 -1.65
CA GLY A 227 19.91 18.93 -1.37
C GLY A 227 20.05 19.44 0.07
N SER A 228 19.08 19.16 0.93
CA SER A 228 19.11 19.45 2.38
C SER A 228 19.39 18.23 3.25
N GLY A 229 19.49 17.04 2.64
CA GLY A 229 19.52 15.75 3.32
C GLY A 229 18.12 15.24 3.69
N LEU A 230 18.02 13.93 3.88
CA LEU A 230 16.83 13.27 4.39
C LEU A 230 16.68 13.49 5.91
N PRO A 231 15.43 13.47 6.45
CA PRO A 231 15.21 13.48 7.88
C PRO A 231 15.78 12.20 8.53
N THR A 232 16.29 12.32 9.76
CA THR A 232 16.64 11.17 10.63
C THR A 232 15.59 10.93 11.71
N SER A 233 14.56 11.78 11.80
CA SER A 233 13.39 11.58 12.63
C SER A 233 12.15 12.25 12.04
N VAL A 234 10.99 11.65 12.29
CA VAL A 234 9.69 12.15 11.82
C VAL A 234 8.65 12.00 12.94
N THR A 235 7.88 13.05 13.17
CA THR A 235 6.74 13.02 14.10
C THR A 235 5.48 12.57 13.37
N TYR A 236 4.72 11.66 13.97
CA TYR A 236 3.45 11.17 13.44
C TYR A 236 2.50 12.32 13.03
N GLY A 237 1.97 12.22 11.82
CA GLY A 237 1.06 13.21 11.23
C GLY A 237 1.72 14.45 10.63
N VAL A 238 3.05 14.60 10.69
CA VAL A 238 3.78 15.71 10.05
C VAL A 238 4.27 15.29 8.66
N GLY A 239 3.89 16.03 7.61
CA GLY A 239 4.35 15.75 6.24
C GLY A 239 3.71 14.51 5.61
N SER A 240 2.43 14.28 5.90
CA SER A 240 1.67 13.12 5.42
C SER A 240 1.45 13.09 3.90
N THR A 241 1.70 11.94 3.28
CA THR A 241 1.08 11.55 2.00
C THR A 241 -0.32 10.96 2.22
N ILE A 242 -0.50 10.21 3.32
CA ILE A 242 -1.80 9.73 3.81
C ILE A 242 -2.22 10.51 5.05
N SER A 243 -3.41 11.13 5.01
CA SER A 243 -3.96 11.85 6.16
C SER A 243 -3.92 10.99 7.45
N PRO A 244 -3.26 11.45 8.52
CA PRO A 244 -3.09 10.66 9.72
C PRO A 244 -4.43 10.40 10.42
N GLN A 245 -4.69 9.14 10.76
CA GLN A 245 -5.80 8.74 11.61
C GLN A 245 -5.46 8.95 13.08
N ALA A 246 -6.49 9.04 13.94
CA ALA A 246 -6.30 9.17 15.38
C ALA A 246 -5.76 7.86 15.97
N LEU A 247 -4.65 7.95 16.71
CA LEU A 247 -4.11 6.83 17.47
C LEU A 247 -4.91 6.66 18.78
N VAL A 248 -5.12 5.41 19.20
CA VAL A 248 -5.97 5.05 20.34
C VAL A 248 -5.11 4.47 21.47
N SER A 249 -5.30 4.99 22.70
CA SER A 249 -4.63 4.47 23.91
C SER A 249 -4.99 3.00 24.15
N GLY A 250 -3.98 2.19 24.47
CA GLY A 250 -4.08 0.74 24.60
C GLY A 250 -3.98 -0.05 23.29
N ASN A 251 -3.99 0.59 22.11
CA ASN A 251 -3.78 -0.10 20.84
C ASN A 251 -2.29 -0.24 20.50
N THR A 252 -1.94 -1.40 19.93
CA THR A 252 -0.64 -1.64 19.32
C THR A 252 -0.67 -1.33 17.82
N TYR A 253 0.36 -0.65 17.35
CA TYR A 253 0.55 -0.27 15.96
C TYR A 253 1.84 -0.89 15.42
N LEU A 254 1.89 -1.10 14.11
CA LEU A 254 3.06 -1.52 13.37
C LEU A 254 3.58 -0.32 12.58
N VAL A 255 4.87 0.00 12.70
CA VAL A 255 5.55 0.97 11.83
C VAL A 255 6.56 0.25 10.96
N THR A 256 6.60 0.59 9.67
CA THR A 256 7.71 0.26 8.76
C THR A 256 8.41 1.54 8.34
N VAL A 257 9.72 1.44 8.12
CA VAL A 257 10.53 2.49 7.49
C VAL A 257 11.50 1.84 6.52
N PHE A 258 11.64 2.43 5.35
CA PHE A 258 12.70 2.07 4.41
C PHE A 258 13.24 3.27 3.67
N SER A 259 14.50 3.15 3.26
CA SER A 259 15.19 4.09 2.40
C SER A 259 15.53 3.45 1.07
N TYR A 260 15.67 4.27 0.04
CA TYR A 260 16.10 3.83 -1.28
C TYR A 260 16.92 4.90 -1.98
N ASP A 261 17.70 4.47 -2.96
CA ASP A 261 18.52 5.35 -3.80
C ASP A 261 17.75 5.88 -5.03
N GLY A 262 18.45 6.64 -5.87
CA GLY A 262 17.87 7.26 -7.06
C GLY A 262 17.54 6.29 -8.19
N SER A 263 17.83 5.00 -8.03
CA SER A 263 17.48 3.91 -8.95
C SER A 263 16.32 3.06 -8.43
N GLY A 264 15.79 3.36 -7.24
CA GLY A 264 14.74 2.58 -6.59
C GLY A 264 15.24 1.39 -5.77
N ASP A 265 16.56 1.21 -5.62
CA ASP A 265 17.12 0.11 -4.84
C ASP A 265 16.95 0.40 -3.34
N VAL A 266 16.28 -0.50 -2.61
CA VAL A 266 16.07 -0.37 -1.15
C VAL A 266 17.37 -0.66 -0.41
N LEU A 267 17.82 0.32 0.37
CA LEU A 267 19.09 0.29 1.10
C LEU A 267 18.91 -0.18 2.55
N ASP A 268 17.92 0.41 3.23
CA ASP A 268 17.59 0.11 4.62
C ASP A 268 16.11 -0.29 4.73
N PHE A 269 15.79 -1.30 5.54
CA PHE A 269 14.41 -1.61 5.95
C PHE A 269 14.33 -2.00 7.43
N ALA A 270 13.44 -1.37 8.18
CA ALA A 270 13.10 -1.75 9.55
C ALA A 270 11.58 -1.76 9.76
N ASN A 271 11.13 -2.60 10.69
CA ASN A 271 9.79 -2.51 11.24
C ASN A 271 9.84 -2.69 12.77
N SER A 272 8.91 -2.06 13.46
CA SER A 272 8.74 -2.18 14.90
C SER A 272 7.27 -2.10 15.27
N GLU A 273 6.92 -2.75 16.38
CA GLU A 273 5.66 -2.52 17.05
C GLU A 273 5.81 -1.39 18.08
N PHE A 274 4.71 -0.69 18.37
CA PHE A 274 4.61 0.24 19.49
C PHE A 274 3.20 0.25 20.08
N LEU A 275 3.10 0.37 21.40
CA LEU A 275 1.85 0.47 22.15
C LEU A 275 1.62 1.94 22.54
N ILE A 276 0.44 2.48 22.29
CA ILE A 276 0.08 3.79 22.84
C ILE A 276 -0.31 3.62 24.32
N PRO A 277 0.32 4.36 25.25
CA PRO A 277 0.07 4.25 26.69
C PRO A 277 -1.28 4.82 27.13
#